data_AF-A0A1I0FU63-F1
#
_entry.id   AF-A0A1I0FU63-F1
#
_cell.length_a   1.000
_cell.length_b   1.000
_cell.length_c   1.000
_cell.angle_alpha   90.00
_cell.angle_beta   90.00
_cell.angle_gamma   90.00
#
_symmetry.space_group_name_H-M   'P 1'
#
loop_
_entity.id
_entity.type
_entity.pdbx_description
1 polymer ?
#
loop_
_entity_poly.entity_id
_entity_poly.type
_entity_poly.pdbx_seq_one_letter_code
_entity_poly.pdbx_strand_id
1 'polypeptide(L)'
;MEQQTIHNYLHQFFTLNSCEVRENNTGKLTVTLNEELDRLLLNRPFYWEYIKKIGQEGEPATLTFISNPDRIEEKGEWIHFGSPRLHQIFQYQLKKGKYTMLYEQAQKTPLNPWLVVNIKISYIGQQKKDEILSIGLHLINGIMVFEFMEKIKNMDFSTVIPDYSFTISPIIRIHSGYKRIETYIEQYLNSMNHKWAEESFSKYEKEKNILTHFYESYLQAANDEEQEQLTVRYDNELDHLQKRLLPKIDIEPINGGVFYFSEKSETFLLH
;
A
#
# COMPACT_ATOMS: atom_id res chain seq x y z
N MET A 1 -0.88 23.98 2.13
CA MET A 1 -1.65 22.87 1.53
C MET A 1 -1.33 21.55 2.20
N GLU A 2 -0.07 21.11 2.23
CA GLU A 2 0.34 19.82 2.83
C GLU A 2 -0.09 19.61 4.29
N GLN A 3 0.07 20.61 5.15
CA GLN A 3 -0.26 20.50 6.58
C GLN A 3 -1.75 20.29 6.84
N GLN A 4 -2.60 20.94 6.03
CA GLN A 4 -4.05 20.82 6.13
C GLN A 4 -4.52 19.44 5.64
N THR A 5 -3.85 18.88 4.63
CA THR A 5 -4.06 17.50 4.18
C THR A 5 -3.71 16.50 5.28
N ILE A 6 -2.57 16.66 5.96
CA ILE A 6 -2.18 15.80 7.09
C ILE A 6 -3.21 15.90 8.22
N HIS A 7 -3.63 17.11 8.57
CA HIS A 7 -4.62 17.34 9.62
C HIS A 7 -5.95 16.64 9.31
N ASN A 8 -6.48 16.85 8.10
CA ASN A 8 -7.72 16.24 7.66
C ASN A 8 -7.62 14.71 7.61
N TYR A 9 -6.49 14.19 7.13
CA TYR A 9 -6.21 12.75 7.11
C TYR A 9 -6.22 12.15 8.52
N LEU A 10 -5.50 12.75 9.47
CA LEU A 10 -5.44 12.26 10.85
C LEU A 10 -6.83 12.29 11.50
N HIS A 11 -7.56 13.39 11.34
CA HIS A 11 -8.93 13.50 11.84
C HIS A 11 -9.82 12.39 11.30
N GLN A 12 -9.86 12.20 9.97
CA GLN A 12 -10.63 11.13 9.34
C GLN A 12 -10.21 9.74 9.83
N PHE A 13 -8.91 9.48 9.92
CA PHE A 13 -8.38 8.20 10.40
C PHE A 13 -8.86 7.88 11.81
N PHE A 14 -8.74 8.81 12.75
CA PHE A 14 -9.16 8.59 14.14
C PHE A 14 -10.68 8.48 14.27
N THR A 15 -11.45 9.27 13.53
CA THR A 15 -12.91 9.14 13.50
C THR A 15 -13.35 7.77 12.97
N LEU A 16 -12.75 7.29 11.88
CA LEU A 16 -13.09 5.98 11.28
C LEU A 16 -12.70 4.80 12.17
N ASN A 17 -11.67 4.95 13.01
CA ASN A 17 -11.26 3.93 13.97
C ASN A 17 -11.98 4.07 15.32
N SER A 18 -13.07 4.86 15.40
CA SER A 18 -13.86 5.06 16.62
C SER A 18 -13.03 5.57 17.81
N CYS A 19 -12.03 6.42 17.56
CA CYS A 19 -11.33 7.15 18.61
C CYS A 19 -12.12 8.40 19.00
N GLU A 20 -12.01 8.80 20.26
CA GLU A 20 -12.69 9.99 20.77
C GLU A 20 -11.86 11.23 20.43
N VAL A 21 -12.41 12.13 19.60
CA VAL A 21 -11.79 13.41 19.28
C VAL A 21 -12.13 14.42 20.38
N ARG A 22 -11.13 14.80 21.19
CA ARG A 22 -11.31 15.76 22.30
C ARG A 22 -11.18 17.21 21.85
N GLU A 23 -10.23 17.48 20.96
CA GLU A 23 -9.96 18.83 20.47
C GLU A 23 -9.60 18.74 18.98
N ASN A 24 -10.25 19.55 18.15
CA ASN A 24 -9.93 19.66 16.74
C ASN A 24 -9.80 21.13 16.37
N ASN A 25 -8.57 21.64 16.44
CA ASN A 25 -8.22 23.00 16.09
C ASN A 25 -7.36 22.99 14.82
N THR A 26 -7.37 24.08 14.05
CA THR A 26 -6.55 24.18 12.83
C THR A 26 -5.07 24.00 13.15
N GLY A 27 -4.49 22.87 12.76
CA GLY A 27 -3.09 22.57 13.06
C GLY A 27 -2.84 21.78 14.35
N LYS A 28 -3.89 21.43 15.11
CA LYS A 28 -3.80 20.70 16.39
C LYS A 28 -4.97 19.74 16.57
N LEU A 29 -4.68 18.46 16.80
CA LEU A 29 -5.68 17.42 16.99
C LEU A 29 -5.38 16.63 18.27
N THR A 30 -6.29 16.65 19.23
CA THR A 30 -6.20 15.87 20.47
C THR A 30 -7.22 14.73 20.42
N VAL A 31 -6.74 13.49 20.53
CA VAL A 31 -7.57 12.28 20.43
C VAL A 31 -7.25 11.32 21.58
N THR A 32 -8.28 10.70 22.14
CA THR A 32 -8.13 9.52 23.00
C THR A 32 -8.21 8.28 22.14
N LEU A 33 -7.17 7.46 22.21
CA LEU A 33 -7.06 6.25 21.40
C LEU A 33 -8.06 5.19 21.86
N ASN A 34 -8.31 4.20 21.02
CA ASN A 34 -8.91 2.95 21.44
C ASN A 34 -7.82 1.96 21.88
N GLU A 35 -8.18 0.82 22.49
CA GLU A 35 -7.21 -0.19 22.93
C GLU A 35 -6.29 -0.67 21.78
N GLU A 36 -6.83 -0.88 20.58
CA GLU A 36 -6.08 -1.39 19.43
C GLU A 36 -4.97 -0.42 18.99
N LEU A 37 -5.32 0.86 18.81
CA LEU A 37 -4.40 1.92 18.41
C LEU A 37 -3.45 2.33 19.53
N ASP A 38 -3.87 2.24 20.80
CA ASP A 38 -2.98 2.47 21.95
C ASP A 38 -1.86 1.42 21.99
N ARG A 39 -2.20 0.14 21.82
CA ARG A 39 -1.21 -0.95 21.71
C ARG A 39 -0.27 -0.74 20.53
N LEU A 40 -0.79 -0.34 19.37
CA LEU A 40 -0.03 -0.22 18.14
C LEU A 40 0.87 1.01 18.11
N LEU A 41 0.34 2.20 18.45
CA LEU A 41 1.07 3.45 18.36
C LEU A 41 2.03 3.60 19.54
N LEU A 42 1.59 3.34 20.77
CA LEU A 42 2.44 3.55 21.96
C LEU A 42 3.27 2.32 22.34
N ASN A 43 3.14 1.21 21.62
CA ASN A 43 3.81 -0.05 21.93
C ASN A 43 3.58 -0.48 23.39
N ARG A 44 2.32 -0.46 23.84
CA ARG A 44 1.89 -0.82 25.20
C ARG A 44 1.20 -2.20 25.32
N PRO A 45 1.65 -3.29 24.67
CA PRO A 45 0.95 -4.58 24.75
C PRO A 45 0.92 -5.14 26.17
N PHE A 46 2.01 -5.00 26.93
CA PHE A 46 2.12 -5.51 28.30
C PHE A 46 1.20 -4.80 29.29
N TYR A 47 0.96 -3.49 29.13
CA TYR A 47 0.01 -2.75 29.96
C TYR A 47 -1.38 -3.36 29.82
N TRP A 48 -1.84 -3.54 28.58
CA TRP A 48 -3.17 -4.07 28.32
C TRP A 48 -3.31 -5.55 28.70
N GLU A 49 -2.26 -6.36 28.54
CA GLU A 49 -2.24 -7.74 29.04
C GLU A 49 -2.35 -7.80 30.58
N TYR A 50 -1.62 -6.92 31.28
CA TYR A 50 -1.68 -6.83 32.73
C TYR A 50 -3.06 -6.39 33.22
N ILE A 51 -3.62 -5.32 32.65
CA ILE A 51 -4.95 -4.80 32.98
C ILE A 51 -6.04 -5.86 32.75
N LYS A 52 -5.96 -6.61 31.65
CA LYS A 52 -6.89 -7.73 31.38
C LYS A 52 -6.76 -8.86 32.39
N LYS A 53 -5.54 -9.19 32.83
CA LYS A 53 -5.29 -10.23 33.85
C LYS A 53 -5.85 -9.86 35.21
N ILE A 54 -5.84 -8.58 35.58
CA ILE A 54 -6.39 -8.10 36.85
C ILE A 54 -7.90 -7.82 36.78
N GLY A 55 -8.54 -8.02 35.61
CA GLY A 55 -9.98 -7.83 35.41
C GLY A 55 -10.44 -6.38 35.48
N GLN A 56 -9.55 -5.42 35.22
CA GLN A 56 -9.88 -3.99 35.20
C GLN A 56 -10.12 -3.50 33.76
N GLU A 57 -10.87 -2.41 33.62
CA GLU A 57 -10.94 -1.66 32.36
C GLU A 57 -9.69 -0.80 32.22
N GLY A 58 -9.03 -0.87 31.07
CA GLY A 58 -7.81 -0.09 30.82
C GLY A 58 -8.13 1.31 30.35
N GLU A 59 -7.25 2.26 30.67
CA GLU A 59 -7.37 3.65 30.24
C GLU A 59 -6.49 3.87 29.00
N PRO A 60 -7.10 4.10 27.82
CA PRO A 60 -6.34 4.45 26.62
C PRO A 60 -5.67 5.80 26.76
N ALA A 61 -4.49 5.95 26.15
CA ALA A 61 -3.79 7.22 26.19
C ALA A 61 -4.47 8.29 25.32
N THR A 62 -4.29 9.54 25.72
CA THR A 62 -4.66 10.71 24.92
C THR A 62 -3.40 11.27 24.25
N LEU A 63 -3.44 11.43 22.94
CA LEU A 63 -2.36 12.00 22.14
C LEU A 63 -2.79 13.35 21.56
N THR A 64 -1.85 14.29 21.51
CA THR A 64 -2.01 15.59 20.85
C THR A 64 -1.05 15.64 19.67
N PHE A 65 -1.58 15.85 18.47
CA PHE A 65 -0.82 15.94 17.23
C PHE A 65 -0.83 17.38 16.72
N ILE A 66 0.35 17.89 16.37
CA ILE A 66 0.53 19.25 15.85
C ILE A 66 0.95 19.13 14.39
N SER A 67 0.11 19.61 13.47
CA SER A 67 0.37 19.59 12.03
C SER A 67 0.85 20.94 11.50
N ASN A 68 0.70 22.03 12.28
CA ASN A 68 1.19 23.37 11.92
C ASN A 68 2.54 23.66 12.63
N PRO A 69 3.63 23.95 11.90
CA PRO A 69 4.93 24.29 12.47
C PRO A 69 4.91 25.55 13.35
N ASP A 70 4.00 26.49 13.11
CA ASP A 70 3.88 27.72 13.91
C ASP A 70 3.34 27.45 15.33
N ARG A 71 2.91 26.21 15.60
CA ARG A 71 2.36 25.77 16.89
C ARG A 71 3.21 24.70 17.58
N ILE A 72 4.45 24.48 17.14
CA ILE A 72 5.36 23.46 17.72
C ILE A 72 5.61 23.68 19.22
N GLU A 73 5.53 24.93 19.70
CA GLU A 73 5.71 25.25 21.12
C GLU A 73 4.55 24.77 22.02
N GLU A 74 3.41 24.37 21.43
CA GLU A 74 2.32 23.76 22.19
C GLU A 74 2.67 22.33 22.63
N LYS A 75 2.05 21.87 23.72
CA LYS A 75 2.22 20.50 24.21
C LYS A 75 1.60 19.50 23.23
N GLY A 76 2.44 18.86 22.40
CA GLY A 76 2.01 17.81 21.47
C GLY A 76 3.16 17.23 20.63
N GLU A 77 2.88 16.16 19.90
CA GLU A 77 3.80 15.55 18.94
C GLU A 77 3.66 16.24 17.58
N TRP A 78 4.74 16.86 17.09
CA TRP A 78 4.75 17.44 15.75
C TRP A 78 4.74 16.35 14.68
N ILE A 79 3.76 16.40 13.77
CA ILE A 79 3.60 15.44 12.67
C ILE A 79 3.83 16.12 11.32
N HIS A 80 4.71 15.52 10.55
CA HIS A 80 4.96 15.80 9.14
C HIS A 80 5.06 14.47 8.36
N PHE A 81 5.16 14.52 7.03
CA PHE A 81 5.23 13.31 6.20
C PHE A 81 6.37 12.36 6.53
N GLY A 82 7.47 12.86 7.10
CA GLY A 82 8.62 12.08 7.53
C GLY A 82 8.48 11.48 8.93
N SER A 83 7.39 11.78 9.67
CA SER A 83 7.28 11.31 11.04
C SER A 83 7.08 9.79 11.09
N PRO A 84 7.76 9.06 12.00
CA PRO A 84 7.57 7.62 12.15
C PRO A 84 6.13 7.25 12.50
N ARG A 85 5.45 8.09 13.30
CA ARG A 85 4.06 7.89 13.71
C ARG A 85 3.10 7.87 12.54
N LEU A 86 3.26 8.82 11.62
CA LEU A 86 2.39 8.90 10.46
C LEU A 86 2.59 7.67 9.54
N HIS A 87 3.84 7.21 9.38
CA HIS A 87 4.13 5.98 8.66
C HIS A 87 3.51 4.74 9.33
N GLN A 88 3.54 4.65 10.66
CA GLN A 88 2.86 3.57 11.39
C GLN A 88 1.35 3.57 11.12
N ILE A 89 0.73 4.75 11.11
CA ILE A 89 -0.70 4.91 10.79
C ILE A 89 -0.98 4.47 9.34
N PHE A 90 -0.17 4.90 8.38
CA PHE A 90 -0.31 4.48 6.98
C PHE A 90 -0.18 2.96 6.81
N GLN A 91 0.84 2.35 7.41
CA GLN A 91 1.05 0.91 7.35
C GLN A 91 -0.11 0.13 7.97
N TYR A 92 -0.63 0.59 9.10
CA TYR A 92 -1.79 0.00 9.74
C TYR A 92 -3.04 0.10 8.86
N GLN A 93 -3.31 1.26 8.28
CA GLN A 93 -4.44 1.46 7.37
C GLN A 93 -4.33 0.58 6.12
N LEU A 94 -3.15 0.51 5.51
CA LEU A 94 -2.89 -0.37 4.37
C LEU A 94 -3.09 -1.84 4.74
N LYS A 95 -2.72 -2.25 5.97
CA LYS A 95 -2.91 -3.61 6.46
C LYS A 95 -4.38 -3.96 6.70
N LYS A 96 -5.17 -3.05 7.28
CA LYS A 96 -6.62 -3.25 7.47
C LYS A 96 -7.40 -3.18 6.15
N GLY A 97 -6.98 -2.32 5.22
CA GLY A 97 -7.63 -2.11 3.93
C GLY A 97 -7.24 -3.09 2.82
N LYS A 98 -6.56 -4.21 3.14
CA LYS A 98 -6.07 -5.16 2.11
C LYS A 98 -7.20 -5.88 1.38
N TYR A 99 -8.25 -6.25 2.10
CA TYR A 99 -9.39 -6.96 1.55
C TYR A 99 -10.70 -6.32 2.00
N THR A 100 -11.65 -6.20 1.09
CA THR A 100 -12.99 -5.70 1.41
C THR A 100 -14.06 -6.49 0.69
N MET A 101 -15.27 -6.46 1.24
CA MET A 101 -16.47 -6.94 0.58
C MET A 101 -17.52 -5.85 0.65
N LEU A 102 -18.00 -5.42 -0.51
CA LEU A 102 -18.87 -4.25 -0.64
C LEU A 102 -20.06 -4.56 -1.54
N TYR A 103 -21.21 -3.97 -1.19
CA TYR A 103 -22.48 -4.12 -1.88
C TYR A 103 -22.99 -2.75 -2.30
N GLU A 104 -23.33 -2.62 -3.58
CA GLU A 104 -24.00 -1.43 -4.10
C GLU A 104 -25.34 -1.22 -3.39
N GLN A 105 -25.63 0.02 -2.97
CA GLN A 105 -26.89 0.39 -2.33
C GLN A 105 -28.04 0.54 -3.34
N ALA A 106 -28.34 -0.54 -4.07
CA ALA A 106 -29.49 -0.65 -4.96
C ALA A 106 -30.62 -1.45 -4.30
N GLN A 107 -31.86 -0.98 -4.43
CA GLN A 107 -33.04 -1.68 -3.92
C GLN A 107 -33.59 -2.67 -4.95
N LYS A 108 -33.92 -3.88 -4.49
CA LYS A 108 -34.72 -4.89 -5.23
C LYS A 108 -34.07 -5.38 -6.54
N THR A 109 -32.76 -5.61 -6.52
CA THR A 109 -32.04 -6.15 -7.69
C THR A 109 -31.11 -7.29 -7.32
N PRO A 110 -30.89 -8.26 -8.23
CA PRO A 110 -29.79 -9.21 -8.08
C PRO A 110 -28.46 -8.45 -8.10
N LEU A 111 -27.52 -8.89 -7.25
CA LEU A 111 -26.17 -8.34 -7.21
C LEU A 111 -25.15 -9.37 -7.70
N ASN A 112 -24.39 -8.98 -8.72
CA ASN A 112 -23.38 -9.79 -9.36
C ASN A 112 -21.99 -9.56 -8.74
N PRO A 113 -21.21 -10.64 -8.52
CA PRO A 113 -19.91 -10.55 -7.88
C PRO A 113 -18.79 -10.17 -8.87
N TRP A 114 -18.03 -9.15 -8.52
CA TRP A 114 -16.84 -8.67 -9.20
C TRP A 114 -15.64 -8.72 -8.27
N LEU A 115 -14.53 -9.29 -8.74
CA LEU A 115 -13.25 -9.24 -8.06
C LEU A 115 -12.49 -8.00 -8.54
N VAL A 116 -12.30 -7.04 -7.66
CA VAL A 116 -11.53 -5.82 -7.93
C VAL A 116 -10.16 -5.97 -7.30
N VAL A 117 -9.11 -5.70 -8.06
CA VAL A 117 -7.73 -5.77 -7.58
C VAL A 117 -6.98 -4.53 -8.06
N ASN A 118 -6.30 -3.86 -7.13
CA ASN A 118 -5.40 -2.76 -7.44
C ASN A 118 -3.96 -3.22 -7.27
N ILE A 119 -3.16 -3.06 -8.34
CA ILE A 119 -1.82 -3.63 -8.45
C ILE A 119 -0.86 -2.51 -8.83
N LYS A 120 0.25 -2.44 -8.12
CA LYS A 120 1.37 -1.56 -8.45
C LYS A 120 2.40 -2.35 -9.23
N ILE A 121 2.74 -1.88 -10.42
CA ILE A 121 3.84 -2.40 -11.23
C ILE A 121 4.98 -1.39 -11.15
N SER A 122 6.12 -1.82 -10.63
CA SER A 122 7.33 -0.99 -10.49
C SER A 122 8.39 -1.51 -11.45
N TYR A 123 8.75 -0.71 -12.43
CA TYR A 123 9.85 -0.99 -13.36
C TYR A 123 11.13 -0.40 -12.75
N ILE A 124 12.04 -1.27 -12.33
CA ILE A 124 13.30 -0.92 -11.68
C ILE A 124 14.43 -1.16 -12.67
N GLY A 125 15.29 -0.17 -12.87
CA GLY A 125 16.46 -0.24 -13.73
C GLY A 125 17.26 1.06 -13.58
N GLN A 126 17.77 1.63 -14.67
CA GLN A 126 18.39 2.95 -14.64
C GLN A 126 17.44 4.03 -14.07
N GLN A 127 16.15 3.91 -14.37
CA GLN A 127 15.11 4.75 -13.84
C GLN A 127 14.07 3.86 -13.16
N LYS A 128 13.50 4.35 -12.07
CA LYS A 128 12.34 3.73 -11.44
C LYS A 128 11.07 4.38 -11.98
N LYS A 129 10.17 3.57 -12.54
CA LYS A 129 8.84 4.00 -12.97
C LYS A 129 7.79 3.15 -12.27
N ASP A 130 6.82 3.79 -11.64
CA ASP A 130 5.71 3.12 -10.96
C ASP A 130 4.41 3.36 -11.74
N GLU A 131 3.63 2.31 -11.93
CA GLU A 131 2.33 2.29 -12.60
C GLU A 131 1.32 1.61 -11.68
N ILE A 132 0.10 2.16 -11.59
CA ILE A 132 -0.98 1.56 -10.78
C ILE A 132 -2.07 1.12 -11.75
N LEU A 133 -2.39 -0.16 -11.72
CA LEU A 133 -3.47 -0.77 -12.49
C LEU A 133 -4.62 -1.13 -11.56
N SER A 134 -5.81 -0.71 -11.94
CA SER A 134 -7.06 -1.14 -11.32
C SER A 134 -7.79 -2.07 -12.26
N ILE A 135 -8.00 -3.32 -11.83
CA ILE A 135 -8.61 -4.36 -12.66
C ILE A 135 -9.85 -4.90 -11.95
N GLY A 136 -10.99 -4.87 -12.64
CA GLY A 136 -12.22 -5.54 -12.23
C GLY A 136 -12.45 -6.80 -13.07
N LEU A 137 -12.58 -7.95 -12.41
CA LEU A 137 -12.91 -9.23 -13.03
C LEU A 137 -14.32 -9.65 -12.60
N HIS A 138 -15.21 -9.79 -13.56
CA HIS A 138 -16.55 -10.30 -13.31
C HIS A 138 -16.50 -11.83 -13.03
N LEU A 139 -16.99 -12.27 -11.87
CA LEU A 139 -16.80 -13.66 -11.41
C LEU A 139 -17.80 -14.69 -11.99
N ILE A 140 -18.80 -14.26 -12.75
CA ILE A 140 -19.68 -15.13 -13.53
C ILE A 140 -19.17 -15.33 -14.97
N ASN A 141 -19.08 -14.26 -15.76
CA ASN A 141 -18.72 -14.34 -17.19
C ASN A 141 -17.20 -14.28 -17.47
N GLY A 142 -16.39 -13.79 -16.52
CA GLY A 142 -14.95 -13.65 -16.69
C GLY A 142 -14.49 -12.42 -17.49
N ILE A 143 -15.37 -11.44 -17.72
CA ILE A 143 -15.00 -10.18 -18.37
C ILE A 143 -14.05 -9.38 -17.45
N MET A 144 -13.01 -8.79 -18.05
CA MET A 144 -12.06 -7.91 -17.37
C MET A 144 -12.25 -6.46 -17.82
N VAL A 145 -12.25 -5.55 -16.85
CA VAL A 145 -12.39 -4.11 -17.05
C VAL A 145 -11.22 -3.40 -16.37
N PHE A 146 -10.60 -2.45 -17.07
CA PHE A 146 -9.50 -1.63 -16.55
C PHE A 146 -10.00 -0.31 -15.98
N GLU A 147 -9.13 0.36 -15.21
CA GLU A 147 -9.42 1.63 -14.54
C GLU A 147 -10.69 1.55 -13.67
N PHE A 148 -10.93 0.37 -13.10
CA PHE A 148 -12.17 0.04 -12.42
C PHE A 148 -12.47 0.98 -11.26
N MET A 149 -11.43 1.37 -10.50
CA MET A 149 -11.55 2.30 -9.38
C MET A 149 -12.09 3.68 -9.79
N GLU A 150 -11.73 4.20 -10.97
CA GLU A 150 -12.23 5.49 -11.45
C GLU A 150 -13.71 5.40 -11.83
N LYS A 151 -14.15 4.27 -12.39
CA LYS A 151 -15.56 4.04 -12.74
C LYS A 151 -16.46 3.94 -11.51
N ILE A 152 -15.97 3.38 -10.39
CA ILE A 152 -16.76 3.16 -9.18
C ILE A 152 -16.70 4.31 -8.16
N LYS A 153 -15.86 5.33 -8.41
CA LYS A 153 -15.60 6.43 -7.47
C LYS A 153 -16.86 7.20 -7.06
N ASN A 154 -17.86 7.26 -7.95
CA ASN A 154 -19.10 8.00 -7.74
C ASN A 154 -20.27 7.11 -7.27
N MET A 155 -20.01 5.84 -6.95
CA MET A 155 -21.05 4.88 -6.53
C MET A 155 -21.05 4.70 -5.01
N ASP A 156 -22.25 4.50 -4.45
CA ASP A 156 -22.44 4.29 -3.02
C ASP A 156 -22.39 2.79 -2.67
N PHE A 157 -21.45 2.44 -1.80
CA PHE A 157 -21.25 1.07 -1.32
C PHE A 157 -21.45 0.95 0.19
N SER A 158 -21.93 -0.21 0.63
CA SER A 158 -21.98 -0.60 2.04
C SER A 158 -21.40 -1.99 2.25
N THR A 159 -21.00 -2.29 3.48
CA THR A 159 -20.64 -3.66 3.91
C THR A 159 -21.87 -4.52 4.18
N VAL A 160 -23.06 -3.92 4.24
CA VAL A 160 -24.34 -4.59 4.49
C VAL A 160 -25.11 -4.76 3.18
N ILE A 161 -25.73 -5.93 3.03
CA ILE A 161 -26.59 -6.23 1.88
C ILE A 161 -27.83 -5.32 1.97
N PRO A 162 -28.17 -4.59 0.90
CA PRO A 162 -29.38 -3.77 0.87
C PRO A 162 -30.66 -4.60 1.06
N ASP A 163 -31.68 -3.98 1.63
CA ASP A 163 -32.99 -4.61 1.79
C ASP A 163 -33.55 -5.07 0.44
N TYR A 164 -34.10 -6.30 0.43
CA TYR A 164 -34.71 -6.94 -0.74
C TYR A 164 -33.75 -7.22 -1.92
N SER A 165 -32.44 -7.24 -1.69
CA SER A 165 -31.44 -7.63 -2.69
C SER A 165 -30.84 -8.99 -2.35
N PHE A 166 -30.46 -9.77 -3.37
CA PHE A 166 -29.81 -11.08 -3.18
C PHE A 166 -28.51 -11.16 -3.97
N THR A 167 -27.53 -11.87 -3.41
CA THR A 167 -26.22 -12.06 -4.03
C THR A 167 -26.24 -13.27 -4.96
N ILE A 168 -25.68 -13.10 -6.15
CA ILE A 168 -25.48 -14.21 -7.07
C ILE A 168 -24.17 -14.92 -6.72
N SER A 169 -24.23 -16.25 -6.66
CA SER A 169 -23.07 -17.07 -6.33
C SER A 169 -22.05 -17.02 -7.47
N PRO A 170 -20.76 -16.73 -7.18
CA PRO A 170 -19.73 -16.69 -8.20
C PRO A 170 -19.45 -18.09 -8.76
N ILE A 171 -19.46 -18.22 -10.09
CA ILE A 171 -19.07 -19.46 -10.78
C ILE A 171 -17.54 -19.61 -10.73
N ILE A 172 -16.83 -18.51 -10.91
CA ILE A 172 -15.36 -18.46 -10.85
C ILE A 172 -14.96 -18.25 -9.39
N ARG A 173 -14.17 -19.19 -8.84
CA ARG A 173 -13.58 -19.03 -7.51
C ARG A 173 -12.61 -17.85 -7.49
N ILE A 174 -12.56 -17.13 -6.37
CA ILE A 174 -11.67 -15.97 -6.18
C ILE A 174 -10.20 -16.31 -6.52
N HIS A 175 -9.70 -17.47 -6.08
CA HIS A 175 -8.33 -17.92 -6.39
C HIS A 175 -8.09 -18.08 -7.90
N SER A 176 -9.06 -18.63 -8.63
CA SER A 176 -8.99 -18.73 -10.09
C SER A 176 -9.07 -17.35 -10.75
N GLY A 177 -9.80 -16.41 -10.14
CA GLY A 177 -9.84 -15.02 -10.59
C GLY A 177 -8.47 -14.34 -10.51
N TYR A 178 -7.76 -14.49 -9.38
CA TYR A 178 -6.40 -13.96 -9.24
C TYR A 178 -5.43 -14.53 -10.29
N LYS A 179 -5.48 -15.84 -10.56
CA LYS A 179 -4.63 -16.45 -11.60
C LYS A 179 -4.91 -15.88 -12.99
N ARG A 180 -6.17 -15.58 -13.31
CA ARG A 180 -6.51 -14.94 -14.60
C ARG A 180 -5.93 -13.53 -14.71
N ILE A 181 -6.00 -12.76 -13.62
CA ILE A 181 -5.41 -11.42 -13.55
C ILE A 181 -3.87 -11.50 -13.68
N GLU A 182 -3.24 -12.48 -13.03
CA GLU A 182 -1.81 -12.75 -13.15
C GLU A 182 -1.39 -13.05 -14.59
N THR A 183 -2.04 -14.02 -15.25
CA THR A 183 -1.78 -14.33 -16.67
C THR A 183 -2.01 -13.13 -17.58
N TYR A 184 -3.04 -12.31 -17.30
CA TYR A 184 -3.27 -11.08 -18.04
C TYR A 184 -2.11 -10.09 -17.88
N ILE A 185 -1.61 -9.88 -16.66
CA ILE A 185 -0.48 -8.99 -16.40
C ILE A 185 0.78 -9.50 -17.10
N GLU A 186 1.04 -10.81 -17.09
CA GLU A 186 2.16 -11.39 -17.83
C GLU A 186 2.06 -11.10 -19.33
N GLN A 187 0.87 -11.26 -19.92
CA GLN A 187 0.62 -10.92 -21.32
C GLN A 187 0.80 -9.42 -21.60
N TYR A 188 0.28 -8.56 -20.72
CA TYR A 188 0.44 -7.11 -20.80
C TYR A 188 1.92 -6.72 -20.77
N LEU A 189 2.70 -7.25 -19.83
CA LEU A 189 4.13 -6.99 -19.70
C LEU A 189 4.91 -7.47 -20.93
N ASN A 190 4.59 -8.66 -21.46
CA ASN A 190 5.23 -9.20 -22.67
C ASN A 190 4.91 -8.41 -23.93
N SER A 191 3.77 -7.71 -23.97
CA SER A 191 3.37 -6.88 -25.11
C SER A 191 4.09 -5.52 -25.14
N MET A 192 4.73 -5.12 -24.03
CA MET A 192 5.42 -3.84 -23.93
C MET A 192 6.77 -3.84 -24.63
N ASN A 193 7.26 -2.64 -24.95
CA ASN A 193 8.61 -2.47 -25.43
C ASN A 193 9.62 -2.56 -24.27
N HIS A 194 10.57 -3.50 -24.36
CA HIS A 194 11.59 -3.77 -23.34
C HIS A 194 12.89 -2.97 -23.51
N LYS A 195 12.92 -1.94 -24.37
CA LYS A 195 14.11 -1.11 -24.60
C LYS A 195 14.73 -0.53 -23.31
N TRP A 196 13.88 -0.19 -22.34
CA TRP A 196 14.34 0.31 -21.03
C TRP A 196 15.21 -0.71 -20.27
N ALA A 197 14.93 -2.00 -20.44
CA ALA A 197 15.65 -3.08 -19.78
C ALA A 197 17.02 -3.28 -20.43
N GLU A 198 17.10 -3.20 -21.76
CA GLU A 198 18.37 -3.25 -22.51
C GLU A 198 19.28 -2.07 -22.16
N GLU A 199 18.73 -0.85 -22.08
CA GLU A 199 19.48 0.35 -21.69
C GLU A 199 20.03 0.23 -20.26
N SER A 200 19.21 -0.27 -19.33
CA SER A 200 19.60 -0.50 -17.94
C SER A 200 20.71 -1.55 -17.83
N PHE A 201 20.61 -2.64 -18.60
CA PHE A 201 21.60 -3.70 -18.62
C PHE A 201 22.94 -3.24 -19.23
N SER A 202 22.90 -2.50 -20.35
CA SER A 202 24.13 -1.93 -20.94
C SER A 202 24.83 -0.96 -19.98
N LYS A 203 24.07 -0.18 -19.20
CA LYS A 203 24.62 0.69 -18.18
C LYS A 203 25.22 -0.09 -17.00
N TYR A 204 24.54 -1.15 -16.57
CA TYR A 204 25.05 -2.07 -15.55
C TYR A 204 26.41 -2.65 -15.96
N GLU A 205 26.56 -3.16 -17.18
CA GLU A 205 27.83 -3.71 -17.66
C GLU A 205 28.94 -2.67 -17.68
N LYS A 206 28.65 -1.44 -18.13
CA LYS A 206 29.63 -0.35 -18.14
C LYS A 206 30.09 0.01 -16.72
N GLU A 207 29.15 0.21 -15.79
CA GLU A 207 29.49 0.54 -14.40
C GLU A 207 30.22 -0.61 -13.70
N LYS A 208 29.81 -1.86 -13.95
CA LYS A 208 30.50 -3.05 -13.44
C LYS A 208 31.95 -3.10 -13.93
N ASN A 209 32.20 -2.89 -15.23
CA ASN A 209 33.55 -2.93 -15.78
C ASN A 209 34.45 -1.84 -15.19
N ILE A 210 33.91 -0.64 -14.96
CA ILE A 210 34.63 0.46 -14.29
C ILE A 210 34.97 0.06 -12.86
N LEU A 211 33.99 -0.49 -12.13
CA LEU A 211 34.17 -0.94 -10.75
C LEU A 211 35.24 -2.02 -10.66
N THR A 212 35.15 -3.06 -11.50
CA THR A 212 36.13 -4.15 -11.53
C THR A 212 37.53 -3.62 -11.82
N HIS A 213 37.71 -2.76 -12.83
CA HIS A 213 39.02 -2.20 -13.16
C HIS A 213 39.61 -1.35 -12.02
N PHE A 214 38.78 -0.54 -11.36
CA PHE A 214 39.20 0.26 -10.20
C PHE A 214 39.70 -0.67 -9.09
N TYR A 215 38.91 -1.65 -8.67
CA TYR A 215 39.27 -2.57 -7.60
C TYR A 215 40.45 -3.49 -7.93
N GLU A 216 40.60 -3.94 -9.19
CA GLU A 216 41.78 -4.70 -9.64
C GLU A 216 43.08 -3.92 -9.40
N SER A 217 43.07 -2.60 -9.63
CA SER A 217 44.25 -1.75 -9.39
C SER A 217 44.61 -1.62 -7.91
N TYR A 218 43.61 -1.56 -7.01
CA TYR A 218 43.85 -1.54 -5.56
C TYR A 218 44.30 -2.89 -5.02
N LEU A 219 43.72 -4.00 -5.52
CA LEU A 219 44.09 -5.35 -5.10
C LEU A 219 45.54 -5.70 -5.46
N GLN A 220 46.05 -5.20 -6.59
CA GLN A 220 47.45 -5.39 -6.99
C GLN A 220 48.46 -4.63 -6.11
N ALA A 221 48.03 -3.57 -5.41
CA ALA A 221 48.88 -2.74 -4.56
C ALA A 221 48.72 -3.02 -3.05
N ALA A 222 47.80 -3.91 -2.67
CA ALA A 222 47.40 -4.18 -1.29
C ALA A 222 48.11 -5.41 -0.69
N ASN A 223 48.30 -5.40 0.63
CA ASN A 223 48.78 -6.56 1.39
C ASN A 223 47.68 -7.60 1.62
N ASP A 224 48.01 -8.82 2.05
CA ASP A 224 47.06 -9.94 2.22
C ASP A 224 45.82 -9.58 3.09
N GLU A 225 46.00 -8.89 4.23
CA GLU A 225 44.88 -8.44 5.08
C GLU A 225 44.01 -7.36 4.43
N GLU A 226 44.60 -6.49 3.60
CA GLU A 226 43.88 -5.44 2.87
C GLU A 226 43.11 -6.01 1.68
N GLN A 227 43.64 -7.07 1.03
CA GLN A 227 42.98 -7.77 -0.07
C GLN A 227 41.66 -8.40 0.38
N GLU A 228 41.62 -9.05 1.54
CA GLU A 228 40.36 -9.61 2.08
C GLU A 228 39.32 -8.52 2.31
N GLN A 229 39.70 -7.39 2.93
CA GLN A 229 38.78 -6.27 3.20
C GLN A 229 38.28 -5.62 1.91
N LEU A 230 39.15 -5.45 0.90
CA LEU A 230 38.80 -4.89 -0.40
C LEU A 230 37.86 -5.80 -1.17
N THR A 231 38.06 -7.11 -1.10
CA THR A 231 37.18 -8.10 -1.76
C THR A 231 35.78 -8.05 -1.17
N VAL A 232 35.65 -8.01 0.16
CA VAL A 232 34.34 -7.86 0.82
C VAL A 232 33.66 -6.54 0.45
N ARG A 233 34.42 -5.45 0.34
CA ARG A 233 33.87 -4.16 -0.11
C ARG A 233 33.40 -4.21 -1.56
N TYR A 234 34.20 -4.81 -2.44
CA TYR A 234 33.86 -4.99 -3.85
C TYR A 234 32.55 -5.78 -4.00
N ASP A 235 32.40 -6.89 -3.28
CA ASP A 235 31.19 -7.71 -3.35
C ASP A 235 29.95 -6.95 -2.88
N ASN A 236 30.08 -6.16 -1.80
CA ASN A 236 28.99 -5.30 -1.32
C ASN A 236 28.62 -4.23 -2.36
N GLU A 237 29.60 -3.55 -2.94
CA GLU A 237 29.35 -2.54 -3.98
C GLU A 237 28.73 -3.15 -5.24
N LEU A 238 29.17 -4.34 -5.62
CA LEU A 238 28.62 -5.09 -6.74
C LEU A 238 27.16 -5.49 -6.48
N ASP A 239 26.82 -5.95 -5.28
CA ASP A 239 25.42 -6.22 -4.86
C ASP A 239 24.56 -4.95 -4.89
N HIS A 240 25.09 -3.82 -4.39
CA HIS A 240 24.40 -2.53 -4.47
C HIS A 240 24.16 -2.09 -5.91
N LEU A 241 25.16 -2.27 -6.79
CA LEU A 241 25.10 -1.92 -8.20
C LEU A 241 24.08 -2.83 -8.93
N GLN A 242 24.07 -4.12 -8.61
CA GLN A 242 23.07 -5.09 -9.10
C GLN A 242 21.66 -4.69 -8.71
N LYS A 243 21.41 -4.44 -7.42
CA LYS A 243 20.09 -4.03 -6.92
C LYS A 243 19.57 -2.75 -7.56
N ARG A 244 20.49 -1.85 -7.95
CA ARG A 244 20.14 -0.55 -8.53
C ARG A 244 19.88 -0.59 -10.02
N LEU A 245 20.68 -1.35 -10.78
CA LEU A 245 20.70 -1.24 -12.25
C LEU A 245 20.19 -2.47 -12.99
N LEU A 246 20.14 -3.64 -12.35
CA LEU A 246 19.57 -4.80 -13.01
C LEU A 246 18.08 -4.56 -13.26
N PRO A 247 17.61 -4.75 -14.50
CA PRO A 247 16.22 -4.53 -14.84
C PRO A 247 15.35 -5.57 -14.12
N LYS A 248 14.42 -5.10 -13.30
CA LYS A 248 13.47 -5.93 -12.55
C LYS A 248 12.10 -5.29 -12.60
N ILE A 249 11.07 -6.13 -12.74
CA ILE A 249 9.68 -5.70 -12.63
C ILE A 249 9.14 -6.27 -11.33
N ASP A 250 8.77 -5.38 -10.41
CA ASP A 250 8.13 -5.75 -9.15
C ASP A 250 6.63 -5.51 -9.24
N ILE A 251 5.86 -6.57 -9.03
CA ILE A 251 4.39 -6.55 -9.04
C ILE A 251 3.90 -6.72 -7.61
N GLU A 252 3.23 -5.71 -7.08
CA GLU A 252 2.72 -5.70 -5.71
C GLU A 252 1.21 -5.46 -5.70
N PRO A 253 0.38 -6.41 -5.24
CA PRO A 253 -1.04 -6.16 -5.03
C PRO A 253 -1.21 -5.22 -3.83
N ILE A 254 -1.77 -4.03 -4.07
CA ILE A 254 -2.02 -3.02 -3.03
C ILE A 254 -3.22 -3.46 -2.18
N ASN A 255 -4.33 -3.74 -2.83
CA ASN A 255 -5.56 -4.20 -2.21
C ASN A 255 -6.40 -4.99 -3.22
N GLY A 256 -7.33 -5.77 -2.69
CA GLY A 256 -8.33 -6.46 -3.49
C GLY A 256 -9.66 -6.50 -2.75
N GLY A 257 -10.75 -6.78 -3.44
CA GLY A 257 -12.04 -6.91 -2.80
C GLY A 257 -13.07 -7.53 -3.70
N VAL A 258 -14.13 -8.04 -3.10
CA VAL A 258 -15.30 -8.51 -3.84
C VAL A 258 -16.37 -7.45 -3.75
N PHE A 259 -16.76 -6.93 -4.89
CA PHE A 259 -17.77 -5.90 -5.02
C PHE A 259 -18.99 -6.52 -5.70
N TYR A 260 -20.17 -6.21 -5.17
CA TYR A 260 -21.44 -6.71 -5.67
C TYR A 260 -22.22 -5.58 -6.31
N PHE A 261 -22.48 -5.71 -7.61
CA PHE A 261 -23.10 -4.68 -8.44
C PHE A 261 -24.46 -5.12 -8.96
N SER A 262 -25.38 -4.17 -9.10
CA SER A 262 -26.64 -4.37 -9.81
C SER A 262 -26.43 -4.40 -11.32
N GLU A 263 -27.31 -5.11 -12.04
CA GLU A 263 -27.25 -5.23 -13.51
C GLU A 263 -27.21 -3.88 -14.26
N LYS A 264 -27.85 -2.85 -13.68
CA LYS A 264 -27.85 -1.49 -14.25
C LYS A 264 -26.45 -0.88 -14.24
N SER A 265 -25.75 -1.02 -13.11
CA SER A 265 -24.41 -0.47 -12.92
C SER A 265 -23.35 -1.28 -13.68
N GLU A 266 -23.56 -2.58 -13.87
CA GLU A 266 -22.70 -3.38 -14.75
C GLU A 266 -22.67 -2.89 -16.19
N THR A 267 -23.81 -2.47 -16.71
CA THR A 267 -23.89 -1.93 -18.08
C THR A 267 -23.02 -0.67 -18.20
N PHE A 268 -22.98 0.16 -17.16
CA PHE A 268 -22.10 1.33 -17.11
C PHE A 268 -20.62 0.96 -16.98
N LEU A 269 -20.28 -0.11 -16.26
CA LEU A 269 -18.90 -0.56 -16.10
C LEU A 269 -18.30 -1.14 -17.39
N LEU A 270 -19.14 -1.71 -18.26
CA LEU A 270 -18.74 -2.30 -19.53
C LEU A 270 -18.59 -1.29 -20.67
N HIS A 271 -19.19 -0.10 -20.54
CA HIS A 271 -19.06 1.02 -21.48
C HIS A 271 -17.98 2.02 -21.03
#